data_AF-A0A660NGJ9-F1
#
_entry.id   AF-A0A660NGJ9-F1
#
_cell.length_a   1.000
_cell.length_b   1.000
_cell.length_c   1.000
_cell.angle_alpha   90.00
_cell.angle_beta   90.00
_cell.angle_gamma   90.00
#
_symmetry.space_group_name_H-M   'P 1'
#
loop_
_entity.id
_entity.type
_entity.pdbx_description
1 polymer ?
#
loop_
_entity_poly.entity_id
_entity_poly.type
_entity_poly.pdbx_seq_one_letter_code
_entity_poly.pdbx_strand_id
1 'polypeptide(L)'
;MKFYNSNDEGKVRIRFSTTASKVIQDDMSIFSVKSISEFINIVVANFYNEPANKASINHYLEIQESTLKKQLSAAGLDSNTIEHTLRYLIDKEGKTSKKRKKDEIKSTRMEVEEELQGYLTRKNTIPSKCYSLRNNVKELLSTLEEADFYYGMSAPYVKCTIEVYARLPFIERERIYKKEIYDLLNTAISEKLPLRIDTNVGDQILSFKVFPYKILPNDLHSEDFLACYTIPIDSEHTKRDKGPASFVLSKLTLKTVRIHSRNPSPLCNTDIKALEEAIRVRGIEFLLDDVDDIDVYLTEAGKTLCMTKLAGRPKINILPTQNEYTIRCSTYQAKKYFAKFGKDAIILSPLSLRNEMIEFYKEAIEGYQNYSEE
;
A
#
# COMPACT_ATOMS: atom_id res chain seq x y z
N MET A 1 -2.92 -27.59 -19.78
CA MET A 1 -3.32 -28.66 -18.80
C MET A 1 -3.91 -28.01 -17.54
N LYS A 2 -4.68 -28.72 -16.70
CA LYS A 2 -5.18 -28.20 -15.41
C LYS A 2 -4.30 -28.69 -14.25
N PHE A 3 -4.27 -27.96 -13.13
CA PHE A 3 -3.50 -28.37 -11.96
C PHE A 3 -4.04 -29.66 -11.33
N TYR A 4 -3.17 -30.64 -11.12
CA TYR A 4 -3.45 -31.83 -10.33
C TYR A 4 -3.13 -31.56 -8.86
N ASN A 5 -4.12 -31.74 -7.99
CA ASN A 5 -3.92 -31.68 -6.54
C ASN A 5 -3.34 -33.02 -6.07
N SER A 6 -2.06 -33.02 -5.68
CA SER A 6 -1.27 -34.24 -5.50
C SER A 6 -1.44 -34.95 -4.15
N ASN A 7 -2.54 -34.72 -3.41
CA ASN A 7 -2.86 -35.48 -2.18
C ASN A 7 -4.34 -35.25 -1.80
N ASP A 8 -5.04 -36.33 -1.42
CA ASP A 8 -6.45 -36.31 -0.97
C ASP A 8 -6.71 -35.35 0.22
N GLU A 9 -5.67 -34.98 0.97
CA GLU A 9 -5.77 -34.03 2.09
C GLU A 9 -5.77 -32.55 1.68
N GLY A 10 -5.53 -32.20 0.40
CA GLY A 10 -5.55 -30.82 -0.07
C GLY A 10 -4.45 -29.92 0.51
N LYS A 11 -3.29 -30.51 0.84
CA LYS A 11 -2.09 -29.81 1.32
C LYS A 11 -1.02 -29.74 0.23
N VAL A 12 -0.26 -28.65 0.21
CA VAL A 12 0.89 -28.45 -0.68
C VAL A 12 2.18 -28.35 0.12
N ARG A 13 3.23 -29.07 -0.31
CA ARG A 13 4.57 -28.98 0.30
C ARG A 13 5.40 -27.95 -0.47
N ILE A 14 5.78 -26.87 0.19
CA ILE A 14 6.47 -25.74 -0.45
C ILE A 14 7.72 -25.38 0.35
N ARG A 15 8.76 -24.94 -0.38
CA ARG A 15 9.97 -24.34 0.16
C ARG A 15 10.13 -22.93 -0.41
N PHE A 16 9.90 -21.92 0.44
CA PHE A 16 10.09 -20.50 0.10
C PHE A 16 11.56 -20.09 0.26
N SER A 17 11.92 -18.97 -0.38
CA SER A 17 13.19 -18.27 -0.17
C SER A 17 13.25 -17.61 1.22
N THR A 18 14.45 -17.26 1.66
CA THR A 18 14.64 -16.50 2.91
C THR A 18 13.93 -15.15 2.85
N THR A 19 14.00 -14.47 1.71
CA THR A 19 13.32 -13.19 1.47
C THR A 19 11.80 -13.35 1.60
N ALA A 20 11.19 -14.28 0.86
CA ALA A 20 9.75 -14.52 0.95
C ALA A 20 9.32 -14.94 2.36
N SER A 21 10.11 -15.79 3.03
CA SER A 21 9.81 -16.20 4.41
C SER A 21 9.81 -15.02 5.38
N LYS A 22 10.76 -14.08 5.23
CA LYS A 22 10.82 -12.88 6.07
C LYS A 22 9.66 -11.92 5.80
N VAL A 23 9.34 -11.68 4.53
CA VAL A 23 8.19 -10.83 4.14
C VAL A 23 6.88 -11.41 4.67
N ILE A 24 6.66 -12.73 4.55
CA ILE A 24 5.47 -13.39 5.12
C ILE A 24 5.41 -13.15 6.64
N GLN A 25 6.52 -13.30 7.36
CA GLN A 25 6.53 -13.09 8.82
C GLN A 25 6.20 -11.64 9.20
N ASP A 26 6.82 -10.68 8.51
CA ASP A 26 6.62 -9.25 8.78
C ASP A 26 5.16 -8.85 8.47
N ASP A 27 4.65 -9.25 7.29
CA ASP A 27 3.27 -8.97 6.88
C ASP A 27 2.24 -9.69 7.78
N MET A 28 2.49 -10.94 8.18
CA MET A 28 1.63 -11.64 9.16
C MET A 28 1.58 -10.93 10.51
N SER A 29 2.71 -10.38 10.96
CA SER A 29 2.76 -9.59 12.21
C SER A 29 1.93 -8.31 12.07
N ILE A 30 2.11 -7.57 10.97
CA ILE A 30 1.39 -6.32 10.69
C ILE A 30 -0.12 -6.58 10.56
N PHE A 31 -0.50 -7.63 9.84
CA PHE A 31 -1.91 -7.98 9.59
C PHE A 31 -2.54 -8.84 10.69
N SER A 32 -1.80 -9.14 11.77
CA SER A 32 -2.28 -9.94 12.91
C SER A 32 -2.78 -11.34 12.55
N VAL A 33 -2.05 -12.04 11.66
CA VAL A 33 -2.42 -13.35 11.11
C VAL A 33 -1.69 -14.45 11.87
N LYS A 34 -2.43 -15.45 12.35
CA LYS A 34 -1.86 -16.50 13.21
C LYS A 34 -1.29 -17.69 12.43
N SER A 35 -1.70 -17.89 11.18
CA SER A 35 -1.37 -19.07 10.39
C SER A 35 -0.81 -18.72 9.02
N ILE A 36 0.35 -19.29 8.68
CA ILE A 36 0.95 -19.14 7.35
C ILE A 36 0.02 -19.75 6.28
N SER A 37 -0.67 -20.86 6.58
CA SER A 37 -1.63 -21.44 5.64
C SER A 37 -2.77 -20.46 5.35
N GLU A 38 -3.29 -19.77 6.36
CA GLU A 38 -4.32 -18.73 6.16
C GLU A 38 -3.79 -17.60 5.29
N PHE A 39 -2.59 -17.10 5.59
CA PHE A 39 -1.94 -16.05 4.81
C PHE A 39 -1.80 -16.43 3.33
N ILE A 40 -1.26 -17.63 3.05
CA ILE A 40 -1.09 -18.15 1.68
C ILE A 40 -2.44 -18.20 0.95
N ASN A 41 -3.49 -18.69 1.60
CA ASN A 41 -4.80 -18.80 0.96
C ASN A 41 -5.38 -17.43 0.59
N ILE A 42 -5.23 -16.43 1.46
CA ILE A 42 -5.70 -15.06 1.19
C ILE A 42 -4.92 -14.46 0.03
N VAL A 43 -3.58 -14.52 0.08
CA VAL A 43 -2.74 -13.97 -1.00
C VAL A 43 -3.03 -14.65 -2.33
N VAL A 44 -3.06 -15.98 -2.39
CA VAL A 44 -3.32 -16.70 -3.65
C VAL A 44 -4.69 -16.39 -4.23
N ALA A 45 -5.74 -16.33 -3.39
CA ALA A 45 -7.09 -16.02 -3.84
C ALA A 45 -7.20 -14.59 -4.38
N ASN A 46 -6.58 -13.63 -3.70
CA ASN A 46 -6.73 -12.21 -4.05
C ASN A 46 -5.78 -11.77 -5.15
N PHE A 47 -4.57 -12.34 -5.23
CA PHE A 47 -3.53 -11.88 -6.14
C PHE A 47 -3.76 -12.34 -7.58
N TYR A 48 -4.61 -13.35 -7.82
CA TYR A 48 -4.80 -13.92 -9.15
C TYR A 48 -5.13 -12.88 -10.23
N ASN A 49 -6.11 -12.00 -9.99
CA ASN A 49 -6.59 -10.99 -10.94
C ASN A 49 -5.79 -9.69 -10.91
N GLU A 50 -4.70 -9.62 -10.13
CA GLU A 50 -3.94 -8.39 -9.96
C GLU A 50 -2.91 -8.25 -11.10
N PRO A 51 -2.77 -7.05 -11.70
CA PRO A 51 -1.86 -6.83 -12.83
C PRO A 51 -0.39 -7.18 -12.57
N ALA A 52 0.02 -7.20 -11.29
CA ALA A 52 1.39 -7.51 -10.88
C ALA A 52 1.66 -9.01 -10.70
N ASN A 53 0.64 -9.88 -10.79
CA ASN A 53 0.79 -11.31 -10.58
C ASN A 53 1.38 -12.04 -11.79
N LYS A 54 2.71 -11.93 -11.94
CA LYS A 54 3.48 -12.64 -12.97
C LYS A 54 3.38 -14.17 -12.89
N ALA A 55 2.98 -14.73 -11.75
CA ALA A 55 2.87 -16.18 -11.59
C ALA A 55 1.70 -16.79 -12.40
N SER A 56 0.66 -16.00 -12.70
CA SER A 56 -0.34 -16.37 -13.69
C SER A 56 0.11 -15.87 -15.06
N ILE A 57 0.99 -16.60 -15.74
CA ILE A 57 1.70 -16.10 -16.93
C ILE A 57 0.71 -15.74 -18.03
N ASN A 58 -0.24 -16.62 -18.36
CA ASN A 58 -1.21 -16.35 -19.41
C ASN A 58 -2.08 -15.15 -19.04
N HIS A 59 -2.62 -15.14 -17.82
CA HIS A 59 -3.48 -14.04 -17.37
C HIS A 59 -2.74 -12.70 -17.27
N TYR A 60 -1.49 -12.72 -16.82
CA TYR A 60 -0.62 -11.55 -16.76
C TYR A 60 -0.42 -10.95 -18.15
N LEU A 61 -0.10 -11.79 -19.15
CA LEU A 61 0.09 -11.34 -20.53
C LEU A 61 -1.21 -10.76 -21.13
N GLU A 62 -2.36 -11.36 -20.83
CA GLU A 62 -3.68 -10.83 -21.24
C GLU A 62 -3.95 -9.44 -20.64
N ILE A 63 -3.65 -9.24 -19.35
CA ILE A 63 -3.79 -7.94 -18.69
C ILE A 63 -2.84 -6.91 -19.32
N GLN A 64 -1.59 -7.27 -19.59
CA GLN A 64 -0.63 -6.38 -20.24
C GLN A 64 -1.09 -5.99 -21.64
N GLU A 65 -1.57 -6.94 -22.43
CA GLU A 65 -2.11 -6.69 -23.77
C GLU A 65 -3.33 -5.76 -23.72
N SER A 66 -4.28 -6.02 -22.81
CA SER A 66 -5.46 -5.18 -22.60
C SER A 66 -5.10 -3.76 -22.15
N THR A 67 -4.10 -3.64 -21.27
CA THR A 67 -3.60 -2.34 -20.80
C THR A 67 -2.96 -1.55 -21.93
N LEU A 68 -2.13 -2.19 -22.76
CA LEU A 68 -1.53 -1.58 -23.93
C LEU A 68 -2.59 -1.15 -24.95
N LYS A 69 -3.59 -1.99 -25.22
CA LYS A 69 -4.75 -1.63 -26.08
C LYS A 69 -5.44 -0.37 -25.59
N LYS A 70 -5.72 -0.26 -24.28
CA LYS A 70 -6.35 0.92 -23.69
C LYS A 70 -5.49 2.17 -23.82
N GLN A 71 -4.17 2.06 -23.60
CA GLN A 71 -3.24 3.18 -23.75
C GLN A 71 -3.15 3.67 -25.19
N LEU A 72 -3.06 2.75 -26.16
CA LEU A 72 -3.04 3.09 -27.59
C LEU A 72 -4.36 3.73 -28.04
N SER A 73 -5.49 3.21 -27.54
CA SER A 73 -6.82 3.80 -27.77
C SER A 73 -6.93 5.22 -27.20
N ALA A 74 -6.47 5.43 -25.96
CA ALA A 74 -6.44 6.75 -25.33
C ALA A 74 -5.51 7.74 -26.05
N ALA A 75 -4.48 7.25 -26.75
CA ALA A 75 -3.60 8.04 -27.61
C ALA A 75 -4.21 8.37 -29.00
N GLY A 76 -5.46 7.96 -29.26
CA GLY A 76 -6.21 8.30 -30.46
C GLY A 76 -5.97 7.40 -31.67
N LEU A 77 -5.36 6.22 -31.48
CA LEU A 77 -5.21 5.23 -32.55
C LEU A 77 -6.54 4.50 -32.82
N ASP A 78 -6.88 4.31 -34.10
CA ASP A 78 -8.08 3.56 -34.48
C ASP A 78 -7.90 2.05 -34.28
N SER A 79 -9.01 1.32 -34.17
CA SER A 79 -9.02 -0.12 -33.87
C SER A 79 -8.23 -0.96 -34.88
N ASN A 80 -8.26 -0.61 -36.16
CA ASN A 80 -7.50 -1.32 -37.19
C ASN A 80 -6.00 -1.04 -37.04
N THR A 81 -5.60 0.19 -36.72
CA THR A 81 -4.20 0.52 -36.45
C THR A 81 -3.70 -0.10 -35.16
N ILE A 82 -4.51 -0.19 -34.10
CA ILE A 82 -4.16 -0.89 -32.85
C ILE A 82 -3.96 -2.38 -33.13
N GLU A 83 -4.94 -3.01 -33.78
CA GLU A 83 -4.89 -4.42 -34.12
C GLU A 83 -3.74 -4.73 -35.10
N HIS A 84 -3.51 -3.86 -36.08
CA HIS A 84 -2.36 -3.97 -36.98
C HIS A 84 -1.04 -3.73 -36.25
N THR A 85 -0.98 -2.83 -35.27
CA THR A 85 0.21 -2.59 -34.45
C THR A 85 0.50 -3.80 -33.57
N LEU A 86 -0.51 -4.37 -32.91
CA LEU A 86 -0.36 -5.58 -32.12
C LEU A 86 0.00 -6.79 -32.99
N ARG A 87 -0.68 -6.98 -34.12
CA ARG A 87 -0.36 -8.02 -35.09
C ARG A 87 1.01 -7.82 -35.72
N TYR A 88 1.44 -6.58 -35.96
CA TYR A 88 2.81 -6.25 -36.42
C TYR A 88 3.86 -6.56 -35.35
N LEU A 89 3.56 -6.27 -34.08
CA LEU A 89 4.38 -6.67 -32.92
C LEU A 89 4.42 -8.20 -32.74
N ILE A 90 3.38 -8.93 -33.17
CA ILE A 90 3.27 -10.40 -33.05
C ILE A 90 3.83 -11.15 -34.28
N ASP A 91 3.66 -10.68 -35.53
CA ASP A 91 3.65 -11.55 -36.73
C ASP A 91 4.86 -11.47 -37.69
N LYS A 92 5.75 -10.45 -37.64
CA LYS A 92 6.92 -10.44 -38.55
C LYS A 92 8.08 -11.36 -38.10
N GLU A 93 8.02 -12.64 -38.45
CA GLU A 93 9.17 -13.57 -38.44
C GLU A 93 9.32 -14.11 -39.87
N GLY A 94 10.15 -13.42 -40.68
CA GLY A 94 10.32 -13.78 -42.08
C GLY A 94 11.05 -12.71 -42.87
N LYS A 95 12.38 -12.80 -42.85
CA LYS A 95 13.37 -12.07 -43.68
C LYS A 95 13.81 -10.67 -43.19
N THR A 96 15.10 -10.68 -42.83
CA THR A 96 16.11 -9.60 -42.93
C THR A 96 15.93 -8.30 -42.14
N SER A 97 16.89 -8.10 -41.22
CA SER A 97 17.58 -6.85 -40.94
C SER A 97 16.73 -5.64 -40.53
N LYS A 98 16.44 -5.51 -39.22
CA LYS A 98 16.87 -4.39 -38.36
C LYS A 98 16.24 -4.53 -36.97
N LYS A 99 17.14 -4.79 -36.03
CA LYS A 99 16.99 -4.92 -34.58
C LYS A 99 16.29 -3.70 -33.97
N ARG A 100 15.13 -3.91 -33.32
CA ARG A 100 14.54 -3.19 -32.16
C ARG A 100 13.00 -3.17 -32.22
N LYS A 101 12.37 -3.66 -31.14
CA LYS A 101 10.93 -3.59 -30.77
C LYS A 101 9.98 -4.74 -31.12
N LYS A 102 10.47 -5.89 -31.62
CA LYS A 102 9.76 -7.19 -31.57
C LYS A 102 10.24 -8.08 -30.41
N ASP A 103 10.97 -7.47 -29.49
CA ASP A 103 11.54 -8.08 -28.30
C ASP A 103 10.52 -8.02 -27.14
N GLU A 104 9.75 -6.93 -26.95
CA GLU A 104 9.12 -6.65 -25.66
C GLU A 104 8.13 -7.70 -25.11
N ILE A 105 7.11 -8.21 -25.83
CA ILE A 105 6.13 -9.16 -25.23
C ILE A 105 6.67 -10.61 -25.16
N LYS A 106 7.38 -11.07 -26.20
CA LYS A 106 8.03 -12.40 -26.20
C LYS A 106 9.22 -12.44 -25.22
N SER A 107 10.00 -11.35 -25.14
CA SER A 107 11.01 -11.13 -24.10
C SER A 107 10.35 -11.02 -22.74
N THR A 108 9.24 -10.29 -22.57
CA THR A 108 8.50 -10.24 -21.30
C THR A 108 8.06 -11.64 -20.87
N ARG A 109 7.51 -12.45 -21.78
CA ARG A 109 7.14 -13.84 -21.48
C ARG A 109 8.36 -14.66 -21.08
N MET A 110 9.45 -14.61 -21.85
CA MET A 110 10.69 -15.34 -21.54
C MET A 110 11.33 -14.88 -20.23
N GLU A 111 11.36 -13.57 -19.95
CA GLU A 111 11.86 -12.96 -18.72
C GLU A 111 11.01 -13.38 -17.51
N VAL A 112 9.69 -13.42 -17.66
CA VAL A 112 8.77 -13.92 -16.63
C VAL A 112 9.01 -15.41 -16.40
N GLU A 113 9.05 -16.23 -17.44
CA GLU A 113 9.33 -17.66 -17.33
C GLU A 113 10.71 -17.93 -16.68
N GLU A 114 11.75 -17.19 -17.06
CA GLU A 114 13.10 -17.29 -16.49
C GLU A 114 13.12 -16.85 -15.02
N GLU A 115 12.46 -15.74 -14.68
CA GLU A 115 12.31 -15.26 -13.29
C GLU A 115 11.66 -16.35 -12.42
N LEU A 116 10.54 -16.92 -12.90
CA LEU A 116 9.78 -17.95 -12.20
C LEU A 116 10.55 -19.26 -12.08
N GLN A 117 11.25 -19.68 -13.15
CA GLN A 117 12.12 -20.85 -13.11
C GLN A 117 13.26 -20.66 -12.11
N GLY A 118 13.77 -19.43 -11.98
CA GLY A 118 14.71 -19.03 -10.94
C GLY A 118 14.17 -19.31 -9.54
N TYR A 119 12.90 -19.03 -9.26
CA TYR A 119 12.29 -19.41 -7.97
C TYR A 119 12.19 -20.92 -7.78
N LEU A 120 11.76 -21.65 -8.81
CA LEU A 120 11.54 -23.09 -8.73
C LEU A 120 12.83 -23.86 -8.46
N THR A 121 13.93 -23.47 -9.12
CA THR A 121 15.23 -24.18 -9.07
C THR A 121 16.14 -23.74 -7.93
N ARG A 122 15.89 -22.59 -7.30
CA ARG A 122 16.75 -22.04 -6.23
C ARG A 122 16.88 -23.01 -5.05
N LYS A 123 18.12 -23.39 -4.74
CA LYS A 123 18.46 -24.18 -3.55
C LYS A 123 18.38 -23.29 -2.31
N ASN A 124 17.30 -23.45 -1.53
CA ASN A 124 17.15 -22.75 -0.25
C ASN A 124 17.58 -23.65 0.92
N THR A 125 18.20 -23.05 1.93
CA THR A 125 18.60 -23.71 3.19
C THR A 125 17.41 -23.97 4.12
N ILE A 126 16.30 -23.26 3.93
CA ILE A 126 15.07 -23.41 4.70
C ILE A 126 14.38 -24.73 4.32
N PRO A 127 13.94 -25.56 5.30
CA PRO A 127 13.21 -26.80 5.01
C PRO A 127 11.84 -26.52 4.40
N SER A 128 11.38 -27.45 3.54
CA SER A 128 10.01 -27.41 3.01
C SER A 128 8.99 -27.69 4.11
N LYS A 129 7.84 -27.00 4.09
CA LYS A 129 6.70 -27.25 5.00
C LYS A 129 5.42 -27.54 4.21
N CYS A 130 4.46 -28.22 4.85
CA CYS A 130 3.14 -28.47 4.28
C CYS A 130 2.16 -27.38 4.68
N TYR A 131 1.40 -26.87 3.72
CA TYR A 131 0.40 -25.83 3.91
C TYR A 131 -0.95 -26.32 3.39
N SER A 132 -2.01 -26.12 4.17
CA SER A 132 -3.36 -26.52 3.79
C SER A 132 -3.99 -25.47 2.86
N LEU A 133 -4.59 -25.92 1.75
CA LEU A 133 -5.36 -25.05 0.86
C LEU A 133 -6.85 -25.10 1.22
N ARG A 134 -7.50 -23.93 1.22
CA ARG A 134 -8.96 -23.78 1.36
C ARG A 134 -9.66 -24.12 0.04
N ASN A 135 -10.95 -24.43 0.11
CA ASN A 135 -11.71 -24.89 -1.06
C ASN A 135 -11.77 -23.86 -2.18
N ASN A 136 -11.99 -22.59 -1.86
CA ASN A 136 -11.98 -21.50 -2.86
C ASN A 136 -10.65 -21.41 -3.63
N VAL A 137 -9.52 -21.65 -2.96
CA VAL A 137 -8.21 -21.68 -3.62
C VAL A 137 -8.05 -22.93 -4.48
N LYS A 138 -8.53 -24.09 -4.03
CA LYS A 138 -8.52 -25.33 -4.83
C LYS A 138 -9.37 -25.18 -6.09
N GLU A 139 -10.56 -24.59 -5.95
CA GLU A 139 -11.47 -24.29 -7.05
C GLU A 139 -10.80 -23.34 -8.05
N LEU A 140 -10.22 -22.23 -7.58
CA LEU A 140 -9.42 -21.34 -8.41
C LEU A 140 -8.32 -22.08 -9.17
N LEU A 141 -7.49 -22.86 -8.48
CA LEU A 141 -6.41 -23.63 -9.12
C LEU A 141 -6.95 -24.62 -10.17
N SER A 142 -8.15 -25.17 -9.98
CA SER A 142 -8.75 -26.09 -10.95
C SER A 142 -9.24 -25.41 -12.24
N THR A 143 -9.40 -24.08 -12.24
CA THR A 143 -9.80 -23.31 -13.41
C THR A 143 -8.63 -22.67 -14.14
N LEU A 144 -7.45 -22.58 -13.52
CA LEU A 144 -6.28 -21.94 -14.11
C LEU A 144 -5.72 -22.73 -15.30
N GLU A 145 -5.47 -22.02 -16.40
CA GLU A 145 -4.78 -22.52 -17.58
C GLU A 145 -3.25 -22.29 -17.49
N GLU A 146 -2.70 -22.37 -16.28
CA GLU A 146 -1.28 -22.09 -16.02
C GLU A 146 -0.45 -23.38 -15.83
N ALA A 147 -1.11 -24.54 -15.74
CA ALA A 147 -0.46 -25.75 -15.21
C ALA A 147 0.74 -26.23 -16.05
N ASP A 148 0.77 -25.93 -17.34
CA ASP A 148 1.86 -26.30 -18.25
C ASP A 148 3.20 -25.66 -17.84
N PHE A 149 3.17 -24.47 -17.25
CA PHE A 149 4.36 -23.77 -16.73
C PHE A 149 4.87 -24.33 -15.41
N TYR A 150 4.08 -25.17 -14.76
CA TYR A 150 4.28 -25.60 -13.37
C TYR A 150 4.25 -27.12 -13.23
N TYR A 151 4.60 -27.84 -14.30
CA TYR A 151 4.68 -29.30 -14.33
C TYR A 151 3.36 -29.99 -13.96
N GLY A 152 2.23 -29.33 -14.20
CA GLY A 152 0.90 -29.82 -13.82
C GLY A 152 0.59 -29.74 -12.32
N MET A 153 1.46 -29.16 -11.48
CA MET A 153 1.39 -29.23 -10.01
C MET A 153 1.07 -27.88 -9.37
N SER A 154 0.16 -27.87 -8.39
CA SER A 154 -0.25 -26.61 -7.72
C SER A 154 0.83 -26.02 -6.79
N ALA A 155 1.66 -26.86 -6.17
CA ALA A 155 2.69 -26.39 -5.23
C ALA A 155 3.74 -25.44 -5.88
N PRO A 156 4.29 -25.72 -7.08
CA PRO A 156 5.11 -24.77 -7.84
C PRO A 156 4.43 -23.43 -8.12
N TYR A 157 3.17 -23.43 -8.54
CA TYR A 157 2.41 -22.19 -8.79
C TYR A 157 2.26 -21.36 -7.51
N VAL A 158 1.76 -21.97 -6.43
CA VAL A 158 1.61 -21.29 -5.13
C VAL A 158 2.95 -20.75 -4.63
N LYS A 159 4.05 -21.49 -4.81
CA LYS A 159 5.39 -21.01 -4.50
C LYS A 159 5.71 -19.73 -5.28
N CYS A 160 5.55 -19.76 -6.59
CA CYS A 160 5.83 -18.62 -7.45
C CYS A 160 4.94 -17.41 -7.15
N THR A 161 3.64 -17.59 -6.91
CA THR A 161 2.71 -16.52 -6.52
C THR A 161 3.20 -15.80 -5.26
N ILE A 162 3.64 -16.55 -4.24
CA ILE A 162 4.15 -15.98 -2.99
C ILE A 162 5.52 -15.31 -3.15
N GLU A 163 6.41 -15.86 -3.99
CA GLU A 163 7.71 -15.23 -4.28
C GLU A 163 7.54 -13.90 -5.05
N VAL A 164 6.61 -13.85 -6.02
CA VAL A 164 6.26 -12.62 -6.73
C VAL A 164 5.64 -11.61 -5.77
N TYR A 165 4.67 -12.03 -4.95
CA TYR A 165 4.08 -11.19 -3.90
C TYR A 165 5.14 -10.57 -2.99
N ALA A 166 6.11 -11.37 -2.53
CA ALA A 166 7.15 -10.91 -1.62
C ALA A 166 8.11 -9.87 -2.21
N ARG A 167 8.11 -9.68 -3.54
CA ARG A 167 8.89 -8.65 -4.23
C ARG A 167 8.15 -7.34 -4.45
N LEU A 168 6.83 -7.31 -4.22
CA LEU A 168 6.06 -6.09 -4.38
C LEU A 168 6.36 -5.11 -3.23
N PRO A 169 6.26 -3.79 -3.47
CA PRO A 169 6.22 -2.79 -2.41
C PRO A 169 5.14 -3.10 -1.38
N PHE A 170 5.36 -2.72 -0.11
CA PHE A 170 4.42 -3.03 0.98
C PHE A 170 2.99 -2.56 0.69
N ILE A 171 2.84 -1.36 0.12
CA ILE A 171 1.51 -0.80 -0.22
C ILE A 171 0.72 -1.68 -1.20
N GLU A 172 1.40 -2.32 -2.16
CA GLU A 172 0.76 -3.26 -3.09
C GLU A 172 0.42 -4.59 -2.40
N ARG A 173 1.34 -5.08 -1.55
CA ARG A 173 1.10 -6.28 -0.74
C ARG A 173 -0.08 -6.13 0.21
N GLU A 174 -0.25 -4.95 0.79
CA GLU A 174 -1.40 -4.62 1.63
C GLU A 174 -2.70 -4.64 0.84
N ARG A 175 -2.74 -4.03 -0.35
CA ARG A 175 -3.92 -4.04 -1.24
C ARG A 175 -4.38 -5.45 -1.57
N ILE A 176 -3.42 -6.31 -1.92
CA ILE A 176 -3.67 -7.72 -2.23
C ILE A 176 -4.20 -8.45 -0.99
N TYR A 177 -3.50 -8.33 0.14
CA TYR A 177 -3.87 -9.07 1.34
C TYR A 177 -5.22 -8.62 1.90
N LYS A 178 -5.46 -7.31 1.96
CA LYS A 178 -6.66 -6.69 2.50
C LYS A 178 -7.72 -6.39 1.44
N LYS A 179 -7.73 -7.13 0.32
CA LYS A 179 -8.63 -6.86 -0.82
C LYS A 179 -10.09 -6.66 -0.42
N GLU A 180 -10.61 -7.47 0.49
CA GLU A 180 -12.00 -7.34 0.98
C GLU A 180 -12.31 -5.97 1.61
N ILE A 181 -11.35 -5.38 2.32
CA ILE A 181 -11.48 -4.02 2.87
C ILE A 181 -11.43 -2.99 1.76
N TYR A 182 -10.49 -3.11 0.82
CA TYR A 182 -10.41 -2.21 -0.32
C TYR A 182 -11.69 -2.26 -1.15
N ASP A 183 -12.25 -3.45 -1.42
CA ASP A 183 -13.51 -3.64 -2.12
C ASP A 183 -14.69 -2.98 -1.37
N LEU A 184 -14.77 -3.16 -0.04
CA LEU A 184 -15.79 -2.53 0.80
C LEU A 184 -15.70 -1.00 0.74
N LEU A 185 -14.48 -0.45 0.85
CA LEU A 185 -14.24 0.99 0.80
C LEU A 185 -14.54 1.56 -0.58
N ASN A 186 -14.08 0.89 -1.65
CA ASN A 186 -14.35 1.31 -3.03
C ASN A 186 -15.85 1.29 -3.34
N THR A 187 -16.58 0.27 -2.88
CA THR A 187 -18.05 0.20 -3.00
C THR A 187 -18.68 1.40 -2.28
N ALA A 188 -18.25 1.69 -1.04
CA ALA A 188 -18.78 2.82 -0.29
C ALA A 188 -18.47 4.18 -0.95
N ILE A 189 -17.28 4.32 -1.56
CA ILE A 189 -16.90 5.51 -2.32
C ILE A 189 -17.79 5.66 -3.56
N SER A 190 -17.92 4.62 -4.39
CA SER A 190 -18.65 4.68 -5.66
C SER A 190 -20.15 4.90 -5.44
N GLU A 191 -20.73 4.21 -4.45
CA GLU A 191 -22.15 4.30 -4.12
C GLU A 191 -22.46 5.45 -3.13
N LYS A 192 -21.44 6.22 -2.72
CA LYS A 192 -21.56 7.33 -1.77
C LYS A 192 -22.19 6.91 -0.44
N LEU A 193 -21.90 5.70 0.03
CA LEU A 193 -22.46 5.15 1.26
C LEU A 193 -21.64 5.60 2.48
N PRO A 194 -22.28 6.10 3.55
CA PRO A 194 -21.57 6.40 4.79
C PRO A 194 -21.09 5.10 5.46
N LEU A 195 -19.89 5.17 6.03
CA LEU A 195 -19.25 4.11 6.79
C LEU A 195 -19.34 4.40 8.29
N ARG A 196 -19.19 3.35 9.11
CA ARG A 196 -18.79 3.47 10.51
C ARG A 196 -17.39 2.89 10.65
N ILE A 197 -16.50 3.67 11.24
CA ILE A 197 -15.13 3.24 11.54
C ILE A 197 -14.91 3.38 13.04
N ASP A 198 -14.54 2.27 13.67
CA ASP A 198 -14.23 2.18 15.09
C ASP A 198 -12.69 2.10 15.25
N THR A 199 -12.10 3.00 16.03
CA THR A 199 -10.65 3.09 16.26
C THR A 199 -10.31 3.02 17.74
N ASN A 200 -9.27 2.26 18.08
CA ASN A 200 -8.76 2.18 19.45
C ASN A 200 -7.84 3.37 19.74
N VAL A 201 -8.13 4.08 20.82
CA VAL A 201 -7.27 5.14 21.38
C VAL A 201 -7.03 4.79 22.84
N GLY A 202 -5.86 4.23 23.13
CA GLY A 202 -5.61 3.59 24.43
C GLY A 202 -6.61 2.45 24.66
N ASP A 203 -7.27 2.47 25.82
CA ASP A 203 -8.29 1.49 26.20
C ASP A 203 -9.71 1.86 25.73
N GLN A 204 -9.87 2.96 25.00
CA GLN A 204 -11.17 3.44 24.54
C GLN A 204 -11.38 3.17 23.04
N ILE A 205 -12.62 2.82 22.68
CA ILE A 205 -13.05 2.71 21.29
C ILE A 205 -13.77 3.99 20.90
N LEU A 206 -13.16 4.77 20.00
CA LEU A 206 -13.81 5.92 19.38
C LEU A 206 -14.49 5.49 18.08
N SER A 207 -15.73 5.90 17.90
CA SER A 207 -16.54 5.52 16.75
C SER A 207 -16.89 6.74 15.91
N PHE A 208 -16.68 6.63 14.60
CA PHE A 208 -16.91 7.72 13.66
C PHE A 208 -17.91 7.31 12.57
N LYS A 209 -18.84 8.21 12.27
CA LYS A 209 -19.59 8.19 11.02
C LYS A 209 -18.72 8.84 9.96
N VAL A 210 -18.42 8.10 8.91
CA VAL A 210 -17.42 8.47 7.90
C VAL A 210 -18.10 8.62 6.55
N PHE A 211 -17.81 9.72 5.87
CA PHE A 211 -18.26 10.02 4.52
C PHE A 211 -17.06 9.88 3.59
N PRO A 212 -16.90 8.72 2.94
CA PRO A 212 -15.68 8.41 2.19
C PRO A 212 -15.59 9.25 0.92
N TYR A 213 -14.37 9.70 0.57
CA TYR A 213 -14.11 10.43 -0.67
C TYR A 213 -13.29 9.61 -1.65
N LYS A 214 -12.04 9.29 -1.31
CA LYS A 214 -11.15 8.45 -2.13
C LYS A 214 -10.02 7.85 -1.29
N ILE A 215 -9.44 6.77 -1.79
CA ILE A 215 -8.20 6.20 -1.26
C ILE A 215 -7.03 6.86 -1.99
N LEU A 216 -6.03 7.31 -1.24
CA LEU A 216 -4.81 7.92 -1.76
C LEU A 216 -3.59 7.46 -0.97
N PRO A 217 -2.44 7.27 -1.63
CA PRO A 217 -1.18 7.05 -0.93
C PRO A 217 -0.66 8.36 -0.31
N ASN A 218 0.26 8.25 0.65
CA ASN A 218 1.08 9.37 1.07
C ASN A 218 2.11 9.79 0.00
N ASP A 219 2.79 10.93 0.20
CA ASP A 219 3.76 11.50 -0.75
C ASP A 219 4.92 10.53 -1.12
N LEU A 220 5.22 9.56 -0.24
CA LEU A 220 6.26 8.55 -0.47
C LEU A 220 5.73 7.22 -1.04
N HIS A 221 4.43 7.12 -1.32
CA HIS A 221 3.78 5.89 -1.80
C HIS A 221 4.04 4.66 -0.92
N SER A 222 4.15 4.86 0.40
CA SER A 222 4.44 3.78 1.36
C SER A 222 3.20 3.23 2.04
N GLU A 223 2.14 4.03 2.18
CA GLU A 223 0.90 3.67 2.87
C GLU A 223 -0.30 4.31 2.18
N ASP A 224 -1.42 3.60 2.14
CA ASP A 224 -2.70 4.13 1.67
C ASP A 224 -3.57 4.68 2.81
N PHE A 225 -4.31 5.73 2.48
CA PHE A 225 -5.21 6.43 3.39
C PHE A 225 -6.58 6.62 2.74
N LEU A 226 -7.64 6.44 3.55
CA LEU A 226 -8.99 6.83 3.17
C LEU A 226 -9.18 8.32 3.49
N ALA A 227 -9.18 9.17 2.47
CA ALA A 227 -9.59 10.56 2.60
C ALA A 227 -11.11 10.64 2.77
N CYS A 228 -11.57 11.36 3.79
CA CYS A 228 -12.99 11.41 4.13
C CYS A 228 -13.36 12.65 4.97
N TYR A 229 -14.65 12.80 5.24
CA TYR A 229 -15.12 13.56 6.40
C TYR A 229 -15.61 12.62 7.49
N THR A 230 -15.51 13.05 8.74
CA THR A 230 -15.96 12.30 9.90
C THR A 230 -16.88 13.11 10.80
N ILE A 231 -17.83 12.46 11.44
CA ILE A 231 -18.58 12.95 12.61
C ILE A 231 -18.37 11.92 13.72
N PRO A 232 -17.88 12.31 14.92
CA PRO A 232 -17.85 11.42 16.07
C PRO A 232 -19.27 10.94 16.42
N ILE A 233 -19.46 9.64 16.64
CA ILE A 233 -20.75 9.05 17.03
C ILE A 233 -20.87 9.05 18.55
N ASP A 234 -19.80 8.64 19.22
CA ASP A 234 -19.72 8.47 20.66
C ASP A 234 -18.66 9.44 21.19
N SER A 235 -19.07 10.63 21.62
CA SER A 235 -18.64 11.14 22.93
C SER A 235 -19.31 12.46 23.26
N GLU A 236 -19.73 12.57 24.52
CA GLU A 236 -19.93 13.85 25.22
C GLU A 236 -18.61 14.66 25.34
N HIS A 237 -17.48 14.15 24.81
CA HIS A 237 -16.13 14.67 24.98
C HIS A 237 -15.48 15.22 23.69
N THR A 238 -16.06 14.98 22.51
CA THR A 238 -15.55 15.55 21.26
C THR A 238 -16.59 16.50 20.67
N LYS A 239 -16.46 17.80 21.00
CA LYS A 239 -17.15 18.91 20.31
C LYS A 239 -16.62 19.11 18.87
N ARG A 240 -16.24 18.04 18.18
CA ARG A 240 -15.70 18.16 16.82
C ARG A 240 -16.86 18.05 15.85
N ASP A 241 -17.17 19.18 15.21
CA ASP A 241 -18.08 19.21 14.08
C ASP A 241 -17.57 18.36 12.92
N LYS A 242 -18.45 18.08 11.97
CA LYS A 242 -18.14 17.36 10.72
C LYS A 242 -16.86 17.95 10.10
N GLY A 243 -15.79 17.17 10.03
CA GLY A 243 -14.47 17.68 9.60
C GLY A 243 -13.70 16.71 8.72
N PRO A 244 -12.71 17.21 7.95
CA PRO A 244 -11.83 16.37 7.14
C PRO A 244 -10.99 15.44 8.01
N ALA A 245 -10.77 14.22 7.53
CA ALA A 245 -10.03 13.19 8.23
C ALA A 245 -9.41 12.18 7.25
N SER A 246 -8.48 11.40 7.78
CA SER A 246 -7.79 10.32 7.07
C SER A 246 -7.65 9.10 7.97
N PHE A 247 -7.95 7.92 7.43
CA PHE A 247 -7.68 6.64 8.11
C PHE A 247 -6.62 5.85 7.37
N VAL A 248 -5.60 5.36 8.07
CA VAL A 248 -4.56 4.49 7.49
C VAL A 248 -5.14 3.10 7.22
N LEU A 249 -5.04 2.62 5.98
CA LEU A 249 -5.65 1.33 5.60
C LEU A 249 -4.97 0.13 6.27
N SER A 250 -3.69 0.26 6.62
CA SER A 250 -2.94 -0.74 7.41
C SER A 250 -3.55 -1.03 8.77
N LYS A 251 -4.32 -0.10 9.34
CA LYS A 251 -5.00 -0.25 10.63
C LYS A 251 -6.45 -0.71 10.53
N LEU A 252 -7.05 -0.67 9.34
CA LEU A 252 -8.43 -1.06 9.13
C LEU A 252 -8.58 -2.58 8.98
N THR A 253 -9.67 -3.11 9.55
CA THR A 253 -10.06 -4.53 9.47
C THR A 253 -11.58 -4.64 9.29
N LEU A 254 -12.08 -5.83 8.95
CA LEU A 254 -13.53 -6.06 8.80
C LEU A 254 -14.28 -5.98 10.14
N LYS A 255 -13.56 -5.99 11.26
CA LYS A 255 -14.13 -5.78 12.59
C LYS A 255 -14.31 -4.29 12.90
N THR A 256 -13.48 -3.43 12.31
CA THR A 256 -13.44 -1.99 12.61
C THR A 256 -14.19 -1.14 11.60
N VAL A 257 -14.51 -1.67 10.41
CA VAL A 257 -15.16 -0.93 9.33
C VAL A 257 -16.44 -1.64 8.89
N ARG A 258 -17.55 -0.89 8.80
CA ARG A 258 -18.81 -1.38 8.24
C ARG A 258 -19.60 -0.28 7.52
N ILE A 259 -20.45 -0.66 6.58
CA ILE A 259 -21.44 0.26 6.00
C ILE A 259 -22.37 0.72 7.14
N HIS A 260 -22.45 2.02 7.38
CA HIS A 260 -23.30 2.58 8.43
C HIS A 260 -24.76 2.67 8.00
N SER A 261 -25.00 3.06 6.74
CA SER A 261 -26.34 3.10 6.15
C SER A 261 -26.26 2.80 4.66
N ARG A 262 -27.29 2.14 4.13
CA ARG A 262 -27.46 1.90 2.69
C ARG A 262 -28.07 3.09 1.94
N ASN A 263 -28.43 4.15 2.66
CA ASN A 263 -28.86 5.40 2.05
C ASN A 263 -27.62 6.22 1.65
N PRO A 264 -27.45 6.56 0.35
CA PRO A 264 -26.35 7.39 -0.10
C PRO A 264 -26.33 8.73 0.63
N SER A 265 -25.14 9.13 1.08
CA SER A 265 -24.90 10.40 1.76
C SER A 265 -23.63 11.05 1.18
N PRO A 266 -23.72 11.62 -0.03
CA PRO A 266 -22.57 12.20 -0.69
C PRO A 266 -22.05 13.42 0.06
N LEU A 267 -20.73 13.64 -0.03
CA LEU A 267 -20.13 14.92 0.28
C LEU A 267 -20.64 15.98 -0.70
N CYS A 268 -20.92 17.19 -0.18
CA CYS A 268 -21.24 18.31 -1.04
C CYS A 268 -19.95 18.86 -1.69
N ASN A 269 -20.09 19.64 -2.75
CA ASN A 269 -18.94 20.18 -3.49
C ASN A 269 -18.04 21.09 -2.63
N THR A 270 -18.60 21.76 -1.62
CA THR A 270 -17.81 22.59 -0.70
C THR A 270 -16.94 21.72 0.20
N ASP A 271 -17.46 20.61 0.71
CA ASP A 271 -16.69 19.64 1.51
C ASP A 271 -15.56 19.02 0.68
N ILE A 272 -15.85 18.63 -0.57
CA ILE A 272 -14.84 18.04 -1.46
C ILE A 272 -13.70 19.03 -1.72
N LYS A 273 -14.02 20.29 -2.06
CA LYS A 273 -13.00 21.33 -2.28
C LYS A 273 -12.17 21.59 -1.02
N ALA A 274 -12.81 21.66 0.15
CA ALA A 274 -12.11 21.84 1.41
C ALA A 274 -11.20 20.64 1.75
N LEU A 275 -11.64 19.42 1.46
CA LEU A 275 -10.84 18.21 1.65
C LEU A 275 -9.62 18.18 0.71
N GLU A 276 -9.80 18.54 -0.55
CA GLU A 276 -8.70 18.62 -1.52
C GLU A 276 -7.67 19.70 -1.16
N GLU A 277 -8.15 20.87 -0.76
CA GLU A 277 -7.31 21.94 -0.24
C GLU A 277 -6.50 21.46 0.98
N ALA A 278 -7.17 20.82 1.92
CA ALA A 278 -6.55 20.26 3.10
C ALA A 278 -5.46 19.23 2.78
N ILE A 279 -5.72 18.32 1.82
CA ILE A 279 -4.72 17.34 1.35
C ILE A 279 -3.53 18.06 0.72
N ARG A 280 -3.77 19.11 -0.09
CA ARG A 280 -2.72 19.87 -0.75
C ARG A 280 -1.80 20.59 0.24
N VAL A 281 -2.39 21.22 1.26
CA VAL A 281 -1.67 22.04 2.24
C VAL A 281 -0.97 21.18 3.29
N ARG A 282 -1.68 20.19 3.86
CA ARG A 282 -1.23 19.43 5.04
C ARG A 282 -0.59 18.10 4.67
N GLY A 283 -1.00 17.52 3.55
CA GLY A 283 -0.75 16.12 3.21
C GLY A 283 -1.83 15.19 3.81
N ILE A 284 -2.00 14.02 3.18
CA ILE A 284 -3.05 13.07 3.56
C ILE A 284 -2.88 12.49 4.98
N GLU A 285 -1.65 12.44 5.51
CA GLU A 285 -1.35 11.89 6.84
C GLU A 285 -1.83 12.78 8.01
N PHE A 286 -2.07 14.06 7.74
CA PHE A 286 -2.25 15.10 8.76
C PHE A 286 -3.61 15.83 8.63
N LEU A 287 -4.63 15.15 8.08
CA LEU A 287 -5.95 15.77 7.85
C LEU A 287 -6.74 16.04 9.14
N LEU A 288 -6.51 15.23 10.17
CA LEU A 288 -7.23 15.31 11.43
C LEU A 288 -6.83 16.52 12.28
N ASP A 289 -5.62 17.03 12.13
CA ASP A 289 -5.08 18.06 13.02
C ASP A 289 -5.39 19.47 12.50
N ASP A 290 -5.59 20.40 13.42
CA ASP A 290 -5.64 21.83 13.08
C ASP A 290 -4.25 22.32 12.66
N VAL A 291 -4.24 23.39 11.87
CA VAL A 291 -3.00 24.01 11.38
C VAL A 291 -2.70 25.27 12.17
N ASP A 292 -1.45 25.36 12.58
CA ASP A 292 -0.88 26.54 13.21
C ASP A 292 0.28 27.07 12.37
N ASP A 293 0.66 28.30 12.64
CA ASP A 293 1.91 28.86 12.13
C ASP A 293 3.03 28.45 13.10
N ILE A 294 3.94 27.59 12.63
CA ILE A 294 5.05 27.03 13.40
C ILE A 294 6.33 27.76 13.02
N ASP A 295 6.89 28.51 13.96
CA ASP A 295 8.18 29.17 13.78
C ASP A 295 9.31 28.22 14.19
N VAL A 296 10.27 28.00 13.30
CA VAL A 296 11.41 27.12 13.52
C VAL A 296 12.71 27.81 13.12
N TYR A 297 13.74 27.67 13.95
CA TYR A 297 15.11 27.98 13.61
C TYR A 297 15.82 26.73 13.07
N LEU A 298 16.47 26.84 11.92
CA LEU A 298 17.26 25.79 11.27
C LEU A 298 18.72 26.22 11.10
N THR A 299 19.64 25.34 11.50
CA THR A 299 21.06 25.48 11.15
C THR A 299 21.28 25.11 9.67
N GLU A 300 22.49 25.32 9.13
CA GLU A 300 22.84 24.82 7.79
C GLU A 300 22.68 23.28 7.67
N ALA A 301 22.99 22.55 8.74
CA ALA A 301 22.74 21.11 8.80
C ALA A 301 21.23 20.81 8.83
N GLY A 302 20.45 21.58 9.59
CA GLY A 302 18.99 21.49 9.64
C GLY A 302 18.34 21.70 8.27
N LYS A 303 18.80 22.69 7.50
CA LYS A 303 18.36 22.93 6.11
C LYS A 303 18.67 21.73 5.22
N THR A 304 19.86 21.15 5.36
CA THR A 304 20.27 19.93 4.62
C THR A 304 19.38 18.73 4.98
N LEU A 305 19.04 18.58 6.25
CA LEU A 305 18.09 17.57 6.72
C LEU A 305 16.69 17.79 6.14
N CYS A 306 16.20 19.03 6.05
CA CYS A 306 14.92 19.34 5.40
C CYS A 306 14.88 18.94 3.92
N MET A 307 16.02 19.02 3.23
CA MET A 307 16.12 18.63 1.81
C MET A 307 16.17 17.11 1.61
N THR A 308 16.75 16.38 2.56
CA THR A 308 17.02 14.94 2.42
C THR A 308 15.99 14.04 3.13
N LYS A 309 15.38 14.51 4.23
CA LYS A 309 14.36 13.77 4.99
C LYS A 309 12.98 14.17 4.48
N LEU A 310 12.41 13.38 3.58
CA LEU A 310 11.13 13.71 2.94
C LEU A 310 9.90 13.19 3.71
N ALA A 311 10.06 12.12 4.49
CA ALA A 311 8.95 11.49 5.21
C ALA A 311 8.32 12.44 6.24
N GLY A 312 7.03 12.74 6.07
CA GLY A 312 6.29 13.65 6.96
C GLY A 312 6.70 15.11 6.86
N ARG A 313 7.50 15.50 5.85
CA ARG A 313 8.00 16.87 5.70
C ARG A 313 6.84 17.86 5.52
N PRO A 314 6.71 18.89 6.38
CA PRO A 314 5.71 19.93 6.15
C PRO A 314 6.04 20.70 4.87
N LYS A 315 5.04 21.33 4.24
CA LYS A 315 5.28 22.14 3.04
C LYS A 315 6.07 23.39 3.42
N ILE A 316 7.40 23.32 3.29
CA ILE A 316 8.35 24.39 3.59
C ILE A 316 9.21 24.69 2.36
N ASN A 317 9.48 25.97 2.12
CA ASN A 317 10.44 26.42 1.12
C ASN A 317 11.72 26.89 1.82
N ILE A 318 12.80 26.11 1.69
CA ILE A 318 14.07 26.38 2.36
C ILE A 318 14.88 27.38 1.53
N LEU A 319 15.15 28.55 2.10
CA LEU A 319 15.99 29.58 1.51
C LEU A 319 17.36 29.60 2.19
N PRO A 320 18.49 29.55 1.45
CA PRO A 320 19.82 29.46 2.06
C PRO A 320 20.16 30.61 3.02
N THR A 321 19.66 31.81 2.75
CA THR A 321 20.03 33.05 3.46
C THR A 321 19.24 33.30 4.75
N GLN A 322 18.30 32.44 5.11
CA GLN A 322 17.44 32.59 6.29
C GLN A 322 17.63 31.41 7.22
N ASN A 323 17.54 31.62 8.53
CA ASN A 323 17.58 30.54 9.51
C ASN A 323 16.26 30.37 10.24
N GLU A 324 15.38 31.36 10.22
CA GLU A 324 14.06 31.29 10.84
C GLU A 324 12.99 31.18 9.76
N TYR A 325 12.04 30.26 9.96
CA TYR A 325 10.98 29.96 9.02
C TYR A 325 9.65 29.83 9.75
N THR A 326 8.61 30.45 9.21
CA THR A 326 7.22 30.21 9.61
C THR A 326 6.60 29.19 8.66
N ILE A 327 6.13 28.07 9.21
CA ILE A 327 5.59 26.94 8.46
C ILE A 327 4.15 26.72 8.88
N ARG A 328 3.23 26.68 7.91
CA ARG A 328 1.83 26.36 8.19
C ARG A 328 1.61 24.86 8.20
N CYS A 329 1.56 24.24 9.38
CA CYS A 329 1.33 22.81 9.57
C CYS A 329 0.74 22.50 10.95
N SER A 330 0.35 21.25 11.21
CA SER A 330 -0.05 20.87 12.56
C SER A 330 1.15 20.77 13.51
N THR A 331 0.90 21.00 14.80
CA THR A 331 1.92 20.81 15.84
C THR A 331 2.43 19.37 15.87
N TYR A 332 1.55 18.38 15.67
CA TYR A 332 1.91 16.98 15.57
C TYR A 332 2.83 16.68 14.36
N GLN A 333 2.52 17.25 13.19
CA GLN A 333 3.39 17.12 12.01
C GLN A 333 4.78 17.72 12.27
N ALA A 334 4.82 18.93 12.82
CA ALA A 334 6.07 19.60 13.18
C ALA A 334 6.89 18.79 14.18
N LYS A 335 6.27 18.30 15.27
CA LYS A 335 6.92 17.42 16.25
C LYS A 335 7.49 16.17 15.59
N LYS A 336 6.66 15.41 14.87
CA LYS A 336 7.05 14.15 14.19
C LYS A 336 8.22 14.33 13.24
N TYR A 337 8.27 15.49 12.58
CA TYR A 337 9.31 15.81 11.60
C TYR A 337 10.61 16.31 12.25
N PHE A 338 10.53 17.39 13.03
CA PHE A 338 11.70 18.09 13.57
C PHE A 338 12.33 17.42 14.79
N ALA A 339 11.63 16.54 15.52
CA ALA A 339 12.22 15.81 16.65
C ALA A 339 13.47 15.00 16.27
N LYS A 340 13.58 14.57 15.01
CA LYS A 340 14.71 13.79 14.49
C LYS A 340 15.93 14.65 14.17
N PHE A 341 15.80 15.97 14.23
CA PHE A 341 16.85 16.93 13.84
C PHE A 341 17.66 17.37 15.07
N GLY A 342 17.18 17.10 16.28
CA GLY A 342 17.89 17.47 17.51
C GLY A 342 18.16 18.97 17.57
N LYS A 343 19.42 19.34 17.82
CA LYS A 343 19.87 20.73 17.90
C LYS A 343 19.77 21.51 16.58
N ASP A 344 19.61 20.82 15.45
CA ASP A 344 19.62 21.44 14.12
C ASP A 344 18.25 21.99 13.68
N ALA A 345 17.21 21.73 14.48
CA ALA A 345 15.91 22.38 14.35
C ALA A 345 15.33 22.75 15.73
N ILE A 346 15.13 24.05 15.97
CA ILE A 346 14.62 24.57 17.24
C ILE A 346 13.24 25.19 16.99
N ILE A 347 12.20 24.63 17.60
CA ILE A 347 10.87 25.23 17.57
C ILE A 347 10.88 26.51 18.42
N LEU A 348 10.51 27.64 17.81
CA LEU A 348 10.40 28.94 18.44
C LEU A 348 8.96 29.21 18.91
N SER A 349 7.97 28.85 18.07
CA SER A 349 6.53 29.07 18.30
C SER A 349 5.72 27.92 17.65
N PRO A 350 4.56 27.52 18.21
CA PRO A 350 3.96 28.01 19.45
C PRO A 350 4.71 27.52 20.70
N LEU A 351 4.58 28.28 21.80
CA LEU A 351 5.22 27.94 23.09
C LEU A 351 4.81 26.55 23.60
N SER A 352 3.58 26.12 23.35
CA SER A 352 3.08 24.79 23.69
C SER A 352 3.94 23.69 23.04
N LEU A 353 4.11 23.74 21.72
CA LEU A 353 4.93 22.79 20.98
C LEU A 353 6.42 22.88 21.37
N ARG A 354 6.93 24.11 21.57
CA ARG A 354 8.31 24.30 22.05
C ARG A 354 8.55 23.62 23.39
N ASN A 355 7.65 23.81 24.35
CA ASN A 355 7.76 23.19 25.68
C ASN A 355 7.64 21.66 25.59
N GLU A 356 6.76 21.15 24.74
CA GLU A 356 6.62 19.71 24.48
C GLU A 356 7.91 19.11 23.90
N MET A 357 8.57 19.82 22.98
CA MET A 357 9.87 19.40 22.42
C MET A 357 10.99 19.43 23.46
N ILE A 358 11.01 20.45 24.34
CA ILE A 358 11.97 20.54 25.44
C ILE A 358 11.83 19.32 26.37
N GLU A 359 10.60 18.99 26.76
CA GLU A 359 10.36 17.87 27.67
C GLU A 359 10.71 16.53 27.02
N PHE A 360 10.33 16.34 25.76
CA PHE A 360 10.73 15.18 24.97
C PHE A 360 12.25 14.95 24.96
N TYR A 361 13.04 16.01 24.78
CA TYR A 361 14.51 15.88 24.80
C TYR A 361 15.07 15.65 26.21
N LYS A 362 14.46 16.21 27.26
CA LYS A 362 14.88 15.94 28.65
C LYS A 362 14.64 14.49 29.04
N GLU A 363 13.43 13.97 28.78
CA GLU A 363 13.08 12.57 29.03
C GLU A 363 14.01 11.62 28.28
N ALA A 364 14.35 11.96 27.03
CA ALA A 364 15.32 11.18 26.26
C ALA A 364 16.70 11.16 26.93
N ILE A 365 17.23 12.33 27.34
CA ILE A 365 18.52 12.43 28.03
C ILE A 365 18.52 11.60 29.31
N GLU A 366 17.48 11.72 30.13
CA GLU A 366 17.32 10.94 31.36
C GLU A 366 17.31 9.44 31.07
N GLY A 367 16.57 9.00 30.05
CA GLY A 367 16.55 7.61 29.59
C GLY A 367 17.93 7.08 29.21
N TYR A 368 18.73 7.86 28.46
CA TYR A 368 20.11 7.47 28.12
C TYR A 368 21.05 7.45 29.32
N GLN A 369 20.88 8.37 30.28
CA GLN A 369 21.73 8.44 31.47
C GLN A 369 21.42 7.33 32.48
N ASN A 370 20.15 6.93 32.58
CA ASN A 370 19.71 5.87 33.48
C ASN A 370 19.85 4.47 32.88
N TYR A 371 20.13 4.36 31.57
CA TYR A 371 20.39 3.08 30.93
C TYR A 371 21.73 2.51 31.41
N SER A 372 21.68 1.44 32.19
CA SER A 372 22.84 0.60 32.49
C SER A 372 22.76 -0.67 31.64
N GLU A 373 23.85 -1.01 30.97
CA GLU A 373 24.00 -2.32 30.32
C GLU A 373 24.12 -3.37 31.43
N GLU A 374 23.06 -4.14 31.67
CA GLU A 374 23.15 -5.42 32.40
C GLU A 374 23.67 -6.53 31.48
#